data_AF-A0AAD6YUV1-F1
#
_entry.id   AF-A0AAD6YUV1-F1
#
_cell.length_a   1.000
_cell.length_b   1.000
_cell.length_c   1.000
_cell.angle_alpha   90.00
_cell.angle_beta   90.00
_cell.angle_gamma   90.00
#
_symmetry.space_group_name_H-M   'P 1'
#
loop_
_entity.id
_entity.type
_entity.pdbx_description
1 polymer ?
#
loop_
_entity_poly.entity_id
_entity_poly.type
_entity_poly.pdbx_seq_one_letter_code
_entity_poly.pdbx_strand_id
1 'polypeptide(L)'
;MADQSQAPKLVPPSPFCDPTADIILRSSDNIEFRAHRIVLSLASPVFRDMFSLPQGDAESDEKAAEVQMAETGAVLERMLRFWYPGAEPIVGTLSELRETLELLIQKYDMQSAAVFGKQYLRGFLDTEPLGTFAVAARFGWKDLTLLAARECLKLPLRNSAYTPPNEFDCVSAKVHHALIQYHYRCGEVVRDILKDRSFPDAARKYEFSPYIQRCRCRILSIGNGNSFEFQFWFTEFLQSMEAKHAKTPGAVDDLLLILKAVKGQKSADCSNCNSVSENLPIFLSEWWWPTIKASIGKVSLDL
;
A
#
# COMPACT_ATOMS: atom_id res chain seq x y z
N MET A 1 -51.65 -21.94 -30.13
CA MET A 1 -50.22 -21.74 -30.46
C MET A 1 -49.78 -20.50 -29.72
N ALA A 2 -49.23 -20.68 -28.51
CA ALA A 2 -48.75 -19.56 -27.70
C ALA A 2 -47.30 -19.28 -28.12
N ASP A 3 -47.10 -18.05 -28.59
CA ASP A 3 -45.83 -17.48 -29.00
C ASP A 3 -44.90 -17.41 -27.78
N GLN A 4 -43.84 -18.23 -27.79
CA GLN A 4 -42.79 -18.17 -26.78
C GLN A 4 -41.92 -16.94 -27.09
N SER A 5 -42.24 -15.83 -26.41
CA SER A 5 -41.39 -14.65 -26.35
C SER A 5 -40.02 -15.03 -25.80
N GLN A 6 -39.07 -15.32 -26.70
CA GLN A 6 -37.66 -15.43 -26.39
C GLN A 6 -37.16 -14.05 -25.95
N ALA A 7 -36.80 -13.93 -24.68
CA ALA A 7 -36.08 -12.77 -24.18
C ALA A 7 -34.86 -12.50 -25.08
N PRO A 8 -34.51 -11.22 -25.35
CA PRO A 8 -33.39 -10.88 -26.22
C PRO A 8 -32.13 -11.56 -25.68
N LYS A 9 -31.52 -12.44 -26.50
CA LYS A 9 -30.23 -13.07 -26.19
C LYS A 9 -29.20 -11.95 -26.04
N LEU A 10 -28.80 -11.67 -24.81
CA LEU A 10 -27.69 -10.76 -24.55
C LEU A 10 -26.44 -11.30 -25.24
N VAL A 11 -25.72 -10.43 -25.95
CA VAL A 11 -24.44 -10.79 -26.56
C VAL A 11 -23.50 -11.22 -25.43
N PRO A 12 -22.88 -12.41 -25.51
CA PRO A 12 -21.99 -12.86 -24.45
C PRO A 12 -20.80 -11.88 -24.31
N PRO A 13 -20.45 -11.47 -23.08
CA PRO A 13 -19.42 -10.47 -22.85
C PRO A 13 -18.05 -11.01 -23.29
N SER A 14 -17.36 -10.27 -24.15
CA SER A 14 -15.99 -10.60 -24.57
C SER A 14 -15.03 -10.44 -23.37
N PRO A 15 -14.09 -11.39 -23.12
CA PRO A 15 -13.69 -12.51 -23.97
C PRO A 15 -14.46 -13.82 -23.74
N PHE A 16 -15.50 -13.83 -22.91
CA PHE A 16 -16.26 -15.03 -22.52
C PHE A 16 -17.40 -15.36 -23.50
N CYS A 17 -17.06 -15.38 -24.79
CA CYS A 17 -17.98 -15.67 -25.89
C CYS A 17 -17.48 -16.81 -26.82
N ASP A 18 -16.42 -17.52 -26.42
CA ASP A 18 -15.77 -18.54 -27.24
C ASP A 18 -16.74 -19.69 -27.61
N PRO A 19 -16.85 -20.08 -28.89
CA PRO A 19 -17.66 -21.21 -29.31
C PRO A 19 -17.17 -22.57 -28.80
N THR A 20 -15.91 -22.73 -28.38
CA THR A 20 -15.39 -24.00 -27.83
C THR A 20 -15.74 -24.22 -26.37
N ALA A 21 -16.36 -23.24 -25.71
CA ALA A 21 -16.82 -23.33 -24.34
C ALA A 21 -17.85 -24.46 -24.15
N ASP A 22 -17.63 -25.29 -23.13
CA ASP A 22 -18.46 -26.44 -22.76
C ASP A 22 -19.38 -26.17 -21.56
N ILE A 23 -19.38 -24.92 -21.06
CA ILE A 23 -20.21 -24.48 -19.93
C ILE A 23 -20.61 -23.00 -20.05
N ILE A 24 -21.82 -22.70 -19.58
CA ILE A 24 -22.34 -21.35 -19.41
C ILE A 24 -22.47 -21.05 -17.91
N LEU A 25 -21.81 -20.00 -17.44
CA LEU A 25 -22.03 -19.42 -16.12
C LEU A 25 -23.04 -18.28 -16.25
N ARG A 26 -24.23 -18.45 -15.68
CA ARG A 26 -25.28 -17.41 -15.66
C ARG A 26 -25.18 -16.63 -14.36
N SER A 27 -24.90 -15.34 -14.44
CA SER A 27 -24.89 -14.42 -13.28
C SER A 27 -26.29 -14.20 -12.68
N SER A 28 -26.36 -13.57 -11.50
CA SER A 28 -27.62 -13.27 -10.80
C SER A 28 -28.52 -12.27 -11.54
N ASP A 29 -27.93 -11.40 -12.37
CA ASP A 29 -28.58 -10.45 -13.27
C ASP A 29 -28.70 -10.99 -14.71
N ASN A 30 -28.61 -12.32 -14.86
CA ASN A 30 -28.86 -13.08 -16.10
C ASN A 30 -27.89 -12.83 -17.25
N ILE A 31 -26.71 -12.26 -16.99
CA ILE A 31 -25.62 -12.19 -17.97
C ILE A 31 -24.94 -13.57 -18.07
N GLU A 32 -24.81 -14.08 -19.28
CA GLU A 32 -24.25 -15.39 -19.60
C GLU A 32 -22.77 -15.29 -19.98
N PHE A 33 -21.90 -16.03 -19.30
CA PHE A 33 -20.47 -16.12 -19.58
C PHE A 33 -20.12 -17.52 -20.08
N ARG A 34 -19.55 -17.61 -21.29
CA ARG A 34 -19.07 -18.89 -21.84
C ARG A 34 -17.66 -19.17 -21.34
N ALA A 35 -17.46 -20.32 -20.72
CA ALA A 35 -16.19 -20.72 -20.13
C ALA A 35 -15.89 -22.21 -20.40
N HIS A 36 -14.73 -22.67 -19.95
CA HIS A 36 -14.31 -24.05 -20.11
C HIS A 36 -14.25 -24.76 -18.75
N ARG A 37 -14.95 -25.89 -18.60
CA ARG A 37 -15.00 -26.70 -17.37
C ARG A 37 -13.62 -27.10 -16.90
N ILE A 38 -12.74 -27.48 -17.83
CA ILE A 38 -11.35 -27.85 -17.50
C ILE A 38 -10.59 -26.69 -16.87
N VAL A 39 -10.73 -25.48 -17.43
CA VAL A 39 -10.05 -24.27 -16.93
C VAL A 39 -10.56 -23.93 -15.52
N LEU A 40 -11.89 -23.93 -15.34
CA LEU A 40 -12.54 -23.74 -14.03
C LEU A 40 -12.11 -24.79 -13.00
N SER A 41 -12.06 -26.06 -13.38
CA SER A 41 -11.68 -27.19 -12.49
C SER A 41 -10.23 -27.14 -12.06
N LEU A 42 -9.33 -26.74 -12.96
CA LEU A 42 -7.90 -26.59 -12.65
C LEU A 42 -7.66 -25.44 -11.67
N ALA A 43 -8.46 -24.38 -11.78
CA ALA A 43 -8.28 -23.18 -10.98
C ALA A 43 -8.99 -23.25 -9.62
N SER A 44 -10.10 -23.99 -9.52
CA SER A 44 -10.95 -24.06 -8.33
C SER A 44 -11.33 -25.51 -8.00
N PRO A 45 -10.99 -26.00 -6.79
CA PRO A 45 -11.53 -27.25 -6.26
C PRO A 45 -13.06 -27.25 -6.21
N VAL A 46 -13.69 -26.12 -5.86
CA VAL A 46 -15.15 -26.00 -5.80
C VAL A 46 -15.80 -26.30 -7.14
N PHE A 47 -15.27 -25.73 -8.23
CA PHE A 47 -15.77 -26.04 -9.57
C PHE A 47 -15.49 -27.48 -9.97
N ARG A 48 -14.29 -28.01 -9.69
CA ARG A 48 -13.94 -29.41 -9.97
C ARG A 48 -14.91 -30.38 -9.29
N ASP A 49 -15.19 -30.18 -8.01
CA ASP A 49 -16.07 -31.04 -7.23
C ASP A 49 -17.50 -30.92 -7.75
N MET A 50 -17.99 -29.70 -8.00
CA MET A 50 -19.32 -29.45 -8.57
C MET A 50 -19.52 -30.14 -9.92
N PHE A 51 -18.49 -30.18 -10.77
CA PHE A 51 -18.55 -30.85 -12.08
C PHE A 51 -18.39 -32.37 -12.02
N SER A 52 -17.91 -32.91 -10.90
CA SER A 52 -17.75 -34.35 -10.68
C SER A 52 -19.03 -35.04 -10.17
N LEU A 53 -19.97 -34.25 -9.64
CA LEU A 53 -21.24 -34.78 -9.12
C LEU A 53 -22.12 -35.30 -10.28
N PRO A 54 -22.81 -36.44 -10.10
CA PRO A 54 -23.80 -36.90 -11.07
C PRO A 54 -24.89 -35.84 -11.20
N GLN A 55 -24.96 -35.18 -12.37
CA GLN A 55 -26.12 -34.34 -12.68
C GLN A 55 -27.25 -35.31 -13.00
N GLY A 56 -28.27 -35.34 -12.14
CA GLY A 56 -29.42 -36.25 -12.29
C GLY A 56 -30.01 -36.15 -13.69
N ASP A 57 -30.34 -37.31 -14.26
CA ASP A 57 -30.77 -37.56 -15.64
C ASP A 57 -31.54 -36.39 -16.28
N ALA A 58 -30.81 -35.51 -16.96
CA ALA A 58 -31.37 -34.58 -17.92
C ALA A 58 -30.90 -35.04 -19.31
N GLU A 59 -31.66 -36.00 -19.84
CA GLU A 59 -31.70 -36.29 -21.27
C GLU A 59 -32.06 -35.01 -22.03
N SER A 60 -31.06 -34.25 -22.49
CA SER A 60 -31.24 -33.34 -23.63
C SER A 60 -29.89 -32.87 -24.19
N ASP A 61 -29.53 -33.50 -25.32
CA ASP A 61 -28.88 -32.95 -26.51
C ASP A 61 -28.23 -31.55 -26.45
N GLU A 62 -26.94 -31.54 -26.80
CA GLU A 62 -26.17 -30.46 -27.46
C GLU A 62 -26.05 -29.07 -26.79
N LYS A 63 -26.75 -28.80 -25.69
CA LYS A 63 -26.60 -27.52 -24.97
C LYS A 63 -25.50 -27.62 -23.91
N ALA A 64 -24.57 -26.65 -23.95
CA ALA A 64 -23.56 -26.47 -22.91
C ALA A 64 -24.22 -26.47 -21.53
N ALA A 65 -23.63 -27.20 -20.58
CA ALA A 65 -24.13 -27.27 -19.22
C ALA A 65 -24.22 -25.85 -18.63
N GLU A 66 -25.30 -25.52 -17.94
CA GLU A 66 -25.51 -24.20 -17.36
C GLU A 66 -25.38 -24.23 -15.84
N VAL A 67 -24.69 -23.25 -15.27
CA VAL A 67 -24.55 -23.07 -13.82
C VAL A 67 -25.02 -21.67 -13.44
N GLN A 68 -26.00 -21.61 -12.55
CA GLN A 68 -26.46 -20.36 -11.95
C GLN A 68 -25.49 -19.89 -10.87
N MET A 69 -25.01 -18.66 -11.00
CA MET A 69 -24.09 -17.99 -10.09
C MET A 69 -24.85 -17.00 -9.21
N ALA A 70 -24.30 -16.73 -8.02
CA ALA A 70 -24.88 -15.76 -7.08
C ALA A 70 -24.36 -14.33 -7.32
N GLU A 71 -23.23 -14.21 -8.01
CA GLU A 71 -22.57 -12.96 -8.35
C GLU A 71 -23.27 -12.27 -9.53
N THR A 72 -23.25 -10.94 -9.50
CA THR A 72 -23.65 -10.13 -10.66
C THR A 72 -22.66 -10.31 -11.81
N GLY A 73 -23.07 -10.01 -13.03
CA GLY A 73 -22.23 -10.16 -14.20
C GLY A 73 -20.96 -9.32 -14.11
N ALA A 74 -21.03 -8.12 -13.54
CA ALA A 74 -19.84 -7.28 -13.34
C ALA A 74 -18.79 -7.93 -12.41
N VAL A 75 -19.23 -8.56 -11.31
CA VAL A 75 -18.34 -9.25 -10.37
C VAL A 75 -17.81 -10.54 -11.00
N LEU A 76 -18.69 -11.31 -11.64
CA LEU A 76 -18.31 -12.57 -12.29
C LEU A 76 -17.34 -12.34 -13.45
N GLU A 77 -17.55 -11.30 -14.27
CA GLU A 77 -16.63 -10.92 -15.34
C GLU A 77 -15.24 -10.60 -14.78
N ARG A 78 -15.19 -9.76 -13.73
CA ARG A 78 -13.93 -9.37 -13.09
C ARG A 78 -13.20 -10.57 -12.50
N MET A 79 -13.93 -11.46 -11.83
CA MET A 79 -13.40 -12.71 -11.31
C MET A 79 -12.80 -13.56 -12.43
N LEU A 80 -13.54 -13.80 -13.51
CA LEU A 80 -13.04 -14.61 -14.62
C LEU A 80 -11.81 -13.95 -15.25
N ARG A 81 -11.85 -12.65 -15.54
CA ARG A 81 -10.71 -11.91 -16.09
C ARG A 81 -9.45 -11.99 -15.23
N PHE A 82 -9.61 -12.17 -13.92
CA PHE A 82 -8.48 -12.19 -12.98
C PHE A 82 -7.57 -13.40 -13.15
N TRP A 83 -8.10 -14.56 -13.54
CA TRP A 83 -7.36 -15.83 -13.57
C TRP A 83 -7.53 -16.62 -14.87
N TYR A 84 -8.55 -16.32 -15.66
CA TYR A 84 -8.88 -17.06 -16.87
C TYR A 84 -7.87 -16.72 -17.99
N PRO A 85 -7.26 -17.72 -18.66
CA PRO A 85 -6.25 -17.46 -19.69
C PRO A 85 -6.77 -16.60 -20.84
N GLY A 86 -5.94 -15.67 -21.33
CA GLY A 86 -6.26 -14.80 -22.45
C GLY A 86 -7.21 -13.64 -22.11
N ALA A 87 -7.62 -13.49 -20.85
CA ALA A 87 -8.38 -12.36 -20.38
C ALA A 87 -7.48 -11.43 -19.53
N GLU A 88 -7.49 -10.13 -19.83
CA GLU A 88 -6.78 -9.14 -19.01
C GLU A 88 -7.60 -8.80 -17.77
N PRO A 89 -7.01 -8.87 -16.56
CA PRO A 89 -7.66 -8.43 -15.34
C PRO A 89 -7.99 -6.93 -15.39
N ILE A 90 -9.26 -6.58 -15.12
CA ILE A 90 -9.72 -5.20 -15.01
C ILE A 90 -10.04 -4.92 -13.55
N VAL A 91 -9.15 -4.20 -12.87
CA VAL A 91 -9.33 -3.81 -11.47
C VAL A 91 -9.06 -2.32 -11.39
N GLY A 92 -10.12 -1.53 -11.19
CA GLY A 92 -10.05 -0.07 -11.21
C GLY A 92 -9.79 0.53 -9.82
N THR A 93 -10.25 -0.14 -8.77
CA THR A 93 -10.12 0.36 -7.39
C THR A 93 -9.66 -0.73 -6.42
N LEU A 94 -9.17 -0.29 -5.26
CA LEU A 94 -8.76 -1.19 -4.18
C LEU A 94 -9.93 -2.03 -3.64
N SER A 95 -11.12 -1.44 -3.48
CA SER A 95 -12.31 -2.15 -2.99
C SER A 95 -12.73 -3.26 -3.96
N GLU A 96 -12.70 -2.96 -5.27
CA GLU A 96 -12.95 -3.95 -6.32
C GLU A 96 -11.96 -5.11 -6.29
N LEU A 97 -10.67 -4.81 -6.08
CA LEU A 97 -9.62 -5.83 -5.94
C LEU A 97 -9.90 -6.72 -4.73
N ARG A 98 -10.15 -6.11 -3.57
CA ARG A 98 -10.43 -6.80 -2.32
C ARG A 98 -11.61 -7.77 -2.50
N GLU A 99 -12.75 -7.28 -2.97
CA GLU A 99 -13.97 -8.08 -3.14
C GLU A 99 -13.73 -9.27 -4.08
N THR A 100 -13.04 -9.03 -5.19
CA THR A 100 -12.69 -10.09 -6.14
C THR A 100 -11.81 -11.16 -5.49
N LEU A 101 -10.77 -10.75 -4.76
CA LEU A 101 -9.87 -11.67 -4.07
C LEU A 101 -10.57 -12.45 -2.96
N GLU A 102 -11.49 -11.83 -2.23
CA GLU A 102 -12.25 -12.51 -1.17
C GLU A 102 -13.12 -13.61 -1.78
N LEU A 103 -13.81 -13.34 -2.89
CA LEU A 103 -14.58 -14.35 -3.60
C LEU A 103 -13.69 -15.47 -4.12
N LEU A 104 -12.64 -15.14 -4.88
CA LEU A 104 -11.76 -16.14 -5.48
C LEU A 104 -11.13 -17.06 -4.42
N ILE A 105 -10.59 -16.48 -3.34
CA ILE A 105 -9.84 -17.25 -2.33
C ILE A 105 -10.76 -17.92 -1.32
N GLN A 106 -11.80 -17.24 -0.82
CA GLN A 106 -12.60 -17.75 0.29
C GLN A 106 -13.83 -18.53 -0.17
N LYS A 107 -14.47 -18.12 -1.28
CA LYS A 107 -15.67 -18.80 -1.81
C LYS A 107 -15.32 -19.90 -2.81
N TYR A 108 -14.36 -19.66 -3.70
CA TYR A 108 -14.01 -20.60 -4.77
C TYR A 108 -12.71 -21.37 -4.52
N ASP A 109 -12.07 -21.17 -3.37
CA ASP A 109 -10.82 -21.84 -2.97
C ASP A 109 -9.70 -21.78 -4.02
N MET A 110 -9.58 -20.64 -4.68
CA MET A 110 -8.60 -20.39 -5.74
C MET A 110 -7.33 -19.80 -5.15
N GLN A 111 -6.56 -20.59 -4.42
CA GLN A 111 -5.35 -20.12 -3.72
C GLN A 111 -4.30 -19.51 -4.67
N SER A 112 -4.27 -19.94 -5.94
CA SER A 112 -3.40 -19.35 -6.97
C SER A 112 -3.70 -17.86 -7.23
N ALA A 113 -4.94 -17.41 -7.01
CA ALA A 113 -5.33 -16.00 -7.12
C ALA A 113 -4.57 -15.11 -6.11
N ALA A 114 -4.10 -15.66 -4.99
CA ALA A 114 -3.33 -14.90 -4.02
C ALA A 114 -1.99 -14.38 -4.58
N VAL A 115 -1.37 -15.11 -5.52
CA VAL A 115 -0.10 -14.70 -6.13
C VAL A 115 -0.29 -13.44 -6.96
N PHE A 116 -1.26 -13.47 -7.89
CA PHE A 116 -1.63 -12.32 -8.71
C PHE A 116 -2.20 -11.19 -7.85
N GLY A 117 -3.01 -11.51 -6.85
CA GLY A 117 -3.61 -10.54 -5.92
C GLY A 117 -2.56 -9.69 -5.21
N LYS A 118 -1.48 -10.32 -4.72
CA LYS A 118 -0.34 -9.61 -4.14
C LYS A 118 0.35 -8.67 -5.13
N GLN A 119 0.40 -9.03 -6.42
CA GLN A 119 1.01 -8.17 -7.45
C GLN A 119 0.14 -6.95 -7.73
N TYR A 120 -1.17 -7.13 -7.94
CA TYR A 120 -2.09 -6.02 -8.14
C TYR A 120 -2.17 -5.10 -6.93
N LEU A 121 -2.22 -5.68 -5.73
CA LEU A 121 -2.31 -4.91 -4.49
C LEU A 121 -1.07 -4.02 -4.26
N ARG A 122 0.11 -4.42 -4.74
CA ARG A 122 1.31 -3.56 -4.69
C ARG A 122 1.16 -2.26 -5.48
N GLY A 123 0.32 -2.23 -6.52
CA GLY A 123 0.06 -1.01 -7.30
C GLY A 123 -0.62 0.10 -6.49
N PHE A 124 -1.24 -0.24 -5.36
CA PHE A 124 -1.95 0.70 -4.48
C PHE A 124 -1.11 1.18 -3.29
N LEU A 125 0.16 0.73 -3.16
CA LEU A 125 1.01 1.09 -2.02
C LEU A 125 1.27 2.60 -1.92
N ASP A 126 1.46 3.28 -3.05
CA ASP A 126 1.78 4.70 -3.05
C ASP A 126 0.53 5.59 -2.96
N THR A 127 -0.59 5.16 -3.54
CA THR A 127 -1.82 5.94 -3.63
C THR A 127 -2.75 5.72 -2.45
N GLU A 128 -2.90 4.47 -2.00
CA GLU A 128 -3.85 4.04 -0.96
C GLU A 128 -3.18 3.11 0.07
N PRO A 129 -2.06 3.51 0.71
CA PRO A 129 -1.31 2.64 1.61
C PRO A 129 -2.12 2.12 2.80
N LEU A 130 -3.04 2.96 3.31
CA LEU A 130 -3.85 2.63 4.48
C LEU A 130 -4.87 1.53 4.17
N GLY A 131 -5.58 1.62 3.04
CA GLY A 131 -6.48 0.55 2.58
C GLY A 131 -5.69 -0.70 2.19
N THR A 132 -4.56 -0.51 1.49
CA THR A 132 -3.66 -1.61 1.09
C THR A 132 -3.19 -2.42 2.29
N PHE A 133 -2.88 -1.75 3.40
CA PHE A 133 -2.54 -2.39 4.66
C PHE A 133 -3.68 -3.27 5.19
N ALA A 134 -4.92 -2.75 5.22
CA ALA A 134 -6.09 -3.50 5.68
C ALA A 134 -6.35 -4.74 4.81
N VAL A 135 -6.29 -4.61 3.49
CA VAL A 135 -6.46 -5.75 2.57
C VAL A 135 -5.35 -6.79 2.76
N ALA A 136 -4.08 -6.36 2.82
CA ALA A 136 -2.97 -7.28 3.04
C ALA A 136 -3.09 -8.02 4.39
N ALA A 137 -3.47 -7.31 5.46
CA ALA A 137 -3.71 -7.89 6.78
C ALA A 137 -4.88 -8.88 6.77
N ARG A 138 -5.98 -8.55 6.07
CA ARG A 138 -7.17 -9.41 5.92
C ARG A 138 -6.83 -10.78 5.34
N PHE A 139 -5.91 -10.83 4.36
CA PHE A 139 -5.43 -12.06 3.74
C PHE A 139 -4.20 -12.67 4.43
N GLY A 140 -3.71 -12.09 5.53
CA GLY A 140 -2.54 -12.59 6.26
C GLY A 140 -1.22 -12.47 5.50
N TRP A 141 -1.12 -11.55 4.53
CA TRP A 141 0.05 -11.37 3.67
C TRP A 141 1.15 -10.53 4.34
N LYS A 142 1.79 -11.10 5.36
CA LYS A 142 2.75 -10.44 6.28
C LYS A 142 3.73 -9.48 5.60
N ASP A 143 4.40 -9.92 4.52
CA ASP A 143 5.39 -9.08 3.82
C ASP A 143 4.76 -7.81 3.25
N LEU A 144 3.59 -7.95 2.61
CA LEU A 144 2.89 -6.83 1.99
C LEU A 144 2.22 -5.95 3.05
N THR A 145 1.72 -6.53 4.13
CA THR A 145 1.21 -5.78 5.27
C THR A 145 2.30 -4.89 5.88
N LEU A 146 3.51 -5.41 6.06
CA LEU A 146 4.64 -4.62 6.57
C LEU A 146 5.06 -3.52 5.57
N LEU A 147 5.09 -3.82 4.27
CA LEU A 147 5.37 -2.82 3.24
C LEU A 147 4.35 -1.69 3.27
N ALA A 148 3.06 -2.01 3.28
CA ALA A 148 1.99 -1.02 3.36
C ALA A 148 2.03 -0.21 4.68
N ALA A 149 2.36 -0.85 5.80
CA ALA A 149 2.55 -0.17 7.08
C ALA A 149 3.70 0.84 7.04
N ARG A 150 4.79 0.54 6.31
CA ARG A 150 5.90 1.48 6.09
C ARG A 150 5.47 2.67 5.25
N GLU A 151 4.70 2.44 4.20
CA GLU A 151 4.14 3.52 3.38
C GLU A 151 3.18 4.41 4.17
N CYS A 152 2.40 3.83 5.09
CA CYS A 152 1.56 4.59 6.03
C CYS A 152 2.35 5.56 6.93
N LEU A 153 3.68 5.40 7.09
CA LEU A 153 4.49 6.36 7.85
C LEU A 153 4.62 7.72 7.16
N LYS A 154 4.30 7.80 5.86
CA LYS A 154 4.21 9.06 5.12
C LYS A 154 2.90 9.82 5.43
N LEU A 155 1.93 9.16 6.07
CA LEU A 155 0.63 9.73 6.42
C LEU A 155 0.62 10.28 7.86
N PRO A 156 -0.16 11.35 8.14
CA PRO A 156 -0.19 11.99 9.45
C PRO A 156 -1.06 11.27 10.50
N LEU A 157 -0.91 9.95 10.68
CA LEU A 157 -1.86 9.13 11.46
C LEU A 157 -1.89 9.42 12.97
N ARG A 158 -0.80 9.92 13.57
CA ARG A 158 -0.64 10.04 15.03
C ARG A 158 -1.46 11.18 15.65
N ASN A 159 -1.75 12.24 14.90
CA ASN A 159 -2.32 13.49 15.42
C ASN A 159 -3.29 14.16 14.42
N SER A 160 -3.87 13.39 13.49
CA SER A 160 -4.91 13.88 12.59
C SER A 160 -6.17 13.04 12.75
N ALA A 161 -7.32 13.71 12.73
CA ALA A 161 -8.57 13.02 12.47
C ALA A 161 -8.55 12.56 11.02
N TYR A 162 -8.74 11.27 10.80
CA TYR A 162 -8.93 10.69 9.48
C TYR A 162 -10.02 9.63 9.56
N THR A 163 -10.69 9.40 8.44
CA THR A 163 -11.66 8.34 8.30
C THR A 163 -10.94 7.10 7.76
N PRO A 164 -10.94 5.96 8.48
CA PRO A 164 -10.43 4.72 7.93
C PRO A 164 -11.19 4.36 6.64
N PRO A 165 -10.49 3.88 5.59
CA PRO A 165 -11.15 3.47 4.35
C PRO A 165 -11.96 2.19 4.57
N ASN A 166 -12.91 1.91 3.66
CA ASN A 166 -13.89 0.81 3.79
C ASN A 166 -13.24 -0.58 3.90
N GLU A 167 -11.98 -0.74 3.50
CA GLU A 167 -11.21 -1.97 3.68
C GLU A 167 -11.03 -2.34 5.16
N PHE A 168 -11.12 -1.36 6.08
CA PHE A 168 -11.07 -1.61 7.51
C PHE A 168 -12.33 -2.29 8.07
N ASP A 169 -13.46 -2.24 7.36
CA ASP A 169 -14.70 -2.91 7.78
C ASP A 169 -14.55 -4.44 7.80
N CYS A 170 -13.59 -4.96 7.02
CA CYS A 170 -13.32 -6.39 6.89
C CYS A 170 -12.26 -6.90 7.88
N VAL A 171 -11.63 -6.03 8.67
CA VAL A 171 -10.58 -6.42 9.63
C VAL A 171 -10.95 -6.04 11.07
N SER A 172 -10.37 -6.76 12.03
CA SER A 172 -10.61 -6.43 13.44
C SER A 172 -9.99 -5.08 13.80
N ALA A 173 -10.59 -4.39 14.76
CA ALA A 173 -10.03 -3.15 15.32
C ALA A 173 -8.60 -3.32 15.87
N LYS A 174 -8.18 -4.56 16.21
CA LYS A 174 -6.80 -4.85 16.64
C LYS A 174 -5.78 -4.58 15.52
N VAL A 175 -6.13 -4.86 14.26
CA VAL A 175 -5.26 -4.62 13.09
C VAL A 175 -5.01 -3.13 12.91
N HIS A 176 -6.07 -2.31 13.04
CA HIS A 176 -5.94 -0.85 13.03
C HIS A 176 -5.11 -0.34 14.21
N HIS A 177 -5.38 -0.84 15.41
CA HIS A 177 -4.63 -0.49 16.61
C HIS A 177 -3.13 -0.82 16.47
N ALA A 178 -2.80 -2.00 15.93
CA ALA A 178 -1.42 -2.41 15.65
C ALA A 178 -0.71 -1.45 14.70
N LEU A 179 -1.38 -0.99 13.64
CA LEU A 179 -0.82 0.02 12.72
C LEU A 179 -0.53 1.33 13.44
N ILE A 180 -1.46 1.81 14.28
CA ILE A 180 -1.29 3.04 15.05
C ILE A 180 -0.13 2.92 16.05
N GLN A 181 -0.01 1.79 16.75
CA GLN A 181 1.11 1.54 17.65
C GLN A 181 2.45 1.46 16.91
N TYR A 182 2.47 0.80 15.74
CA TYR A 182 3.65 0.75 14.88
C TYR A 182 4.05 2.16 14.40
N HIS A 183 3.09 2.96 13.95
CA HIS A 183 3.31 4.35 13.52
C HIS A 183 3.86 5.21 14.67
N TYR A 184 3.27 5.07 15.86
CA TYR A 184 3.74 5.73 17.08
C TYR A 184 5.20 5.37 17.39
N ARG A 185 5.53 4.07 17.48
CA ARG A 185 6.89 3.59 17.79
C ARG A 185 7.91 4.06 16.76
N CYS A 186 7.56 4.03 15.48
CA CYS A 186 8.41 4.59 14.42
C CYS A 186 8.65 6.09 14.66
N GLY A 187 7.62 6.85 15.01
CA GLY A 187 7.75 8.27 15.34
C GLY A 187 8.63 8.54 16.55
N GLU A 188 8.55 7.71 17.60
CA GLU A 188 9.44 7.82 18.77
C GLU A 188 10.90 7.59 18.38
N VAL A 189 11.19 6.53 17.63
CA VAL A 189 12.55 6.22 17.15
C VAL A 189 13.13 7.37 16.34
N VAL A 190 12.35 7.94 15.40
CA VAL A 190 12.80 9.08 14.61
C VAL A 190 13.05 10.29 15.51
N ARG A 191 12.11 10.61 16.41
CA ARG A 191 12.28 11.74 17.34
C ARG A 191 13.53 11.59 18.22
N ASP A 192 13.83 10.39 18.68
CA ASP A 192 14.98 10.15 19.54
C ASP A 192 16.31 10.35 18.77
N ILE A 193 16.36 9.95 17.49
CA ILE A 193 17.50 10.27 16.58
C ILE A 193 17.65 11.78 16.42
N LEU A 194 16.55 12.51 16.25
CA LEU A 194 16.57 13.96 16.06
C LEU A 194 17.05 14.69 17.31
N LYS A 195 16.63 14.21 18.49
CA LYS A 195 17.02 14.72 19.80
C LYS A 195 18.45 14.37 20.18
N ASP A 196 19.03 13.34 19.58
CA ASP A 196 20.35 12.85 19.97
C ASP A 196 21.41 13.95 19.87
N ARG A 197 21.32 14.85 18.87
CA ARG A 197 22.21 16.02 18.62
C ARG A 197 23.72 15.71 18.58
N SER A 198 24.16 14.57 19.09
CA SER A 198 25.41 13.88 18.81
C SER A 198 25.33 13.30 17.42
N PHE A 199 25.32 14.19 16.43
CA PHE A 199 25.75 13.80 15.11
C PHE A 199 27.14 13.14 15.26
N PRO A 200 27.41 12.02 14.57
CA PRO A 200 28.73 11.42 14.64
C PRO A 200 29.79 12.46 14.30
N ASP A 201 31.07 12.20 14.60
CA ASP A 201 32.19 13.04 14.15
C ASP A 201 32.13 13.39 12.64
N ALA A 202 31.28 12.72 11.85
CA ALA A 202 30.80 13.12 10.53
C ALA A 202 30.17 14.52 10.44
N ALA A 203 29.58 15.13 11.47
CA ALA A 203 29.21 16.56 11.42
C ALA A 203 30.44 17.46 11.28
N ARG A 204 31.64 16.98 11.66
CA ARG A 204 32.92 17.63 11.30
C ARG A 204 33.22 17.49 9.82
N LYS A 205 32.90 16.35 9.18
CA LYS A 205 33.04 16.13 7.72
C LYS A 205 32.23 17.15 6.91
N TYR A 206 31.08 17.57 7.40
CA TYR A 206 30.18 18.51 6.72
C TYR A 206 30.21 19.95 7.30
N GLU A 207 31.12 20.20 8.26
CA GLU A 207 31.36 21.51 8.89
C GLU A 207 30.17 22.15 9.65
N PHE A 208 29.21 21.36 10.13
CA PHE A 208 28.06 21.88 10.90
C PHE A 208 28.40 22.32 12.35
N SER A 209 29.63 22.10 12.85
CA SER A 209 30.12 22.57 14.17
C SER A 209 31.64 22.34 14.33
N PRO A 210 32.38 22.84 15.35
CA PRO A 210 32.52 24.18 15.91
C PRO A 210 33.82 24.88 15.42
N TYR A 211 34.54 24.32 14.45
CA TYR A 211 35.86 24.79 14.01
C TYR A 211 35.85 25.94 13.01
N ILE A 212 34.67 26.36 12.55
CA ILE A 212 34.58 27.59 11.78
C ILE A 212 34.62 28.80 12.72
N GLN A 213 35.82 29.09 13.25
CA GLN A 213 36.07 30.08 14.30
C GLN A 213 35.65 31.53 13.96
N ARG A 214 35.03 31.78 12.81
CA ARG A 214 34.69 33.13 12.32
C ARG A 214 33.19 33.42 12.19
N CYS A 215 32.30 32.45 12.43
CA CYS A 215 30.85 32.67 12.32
C CYS A 215 30.21 33.00 13.69
N ARG A 216 29.53 34.14 13.80
CA ARG A 216 28.78 34.58 15.01
C ARG A 216 27.33 34.07 15.06
N CYS A 217 26.83 33.40 14.03
CA CYS A 217 25.45 32.94 13.93
C CYS A 217 25.17 31.63 14.72
N ARG A 218 25.90 31.38 15.81
CA ARG A 218 25.81 30.13 16.58
C ARG A 218 24.78 30.26 17.69
N ILE A 219 24.09 29.16 17.97
CA ILE A 219 23.21 29.05 19.12
C ILE A 219 23.48 27.75 19.87
N LEU A 220 23.32 27.79 21.18
CA LEU A 220 23.36 26.62 22.03
C LEU A 220 22.10 25.78 21.78
N SER A 221 22.31 24.51 21.45
CA SER A 221 21.28 23.49 21.30
C SER A 221 21.51 22.40 22.33
N ILE A 222 20.45 21.97 23.02
CA ILE A 222 20.52 20.92 24.03
C ILE A 222 19.89 19.65 23.45
N GLY A 223 20.61 18.54 23.51
CA GLY A 223 20.14 17.21 23.09
C GLY A 223 20.59 16.15 24.07
N ASN A 224 19.66 15.30 24.52
CA ASN A 224 19.92 14.21 25.48
C ASN A 224 20.73 14.62 26.73
N GLY A 225 20.53 15.86 27.21
CA GLY A 225 21.24 16.40 28.39
C GLY A 225 22.64 16.98 28.11
N ASN A 226 23.11 16.89 26.86
CA ASN A 226 24.37 17.48 26.41
C ASN A 226 24.13 18.79 25.65
N SER A 227 25.09 19.71 25.71
CA SER A 227 25.06 20.97 24.97
C SER A 227 25.93 20.90 23.72
N PHE A 228 25.38 21.40 22.62
CA PHE A 228 26.01 21.46 21.31
C PHE A 228 25.86 22.87 20.73
N GLU A 229 26.87 23.36 20.03
CA GLU A 229 26.76 24.62 19.28
C GLU A 229 26.57 24.33 17.79
N PHE A 230 25.47 24.82 17.23
CA PHE A 230 25.19 24.76 15.80
C PHE A 230 24.89 26.16 15.26
N GLN A 231 24.93 26.32 13.93
CA GLN A 231 24.40 27.52 13.29
C GLN A 231 22.88 27.62 13.56
N PHE A 232 22.39 28.83 13.75
CA PHE A 232 20.98 29.10 14.05
C PHE A 232 20.03 28.50 13.00
N TRP A 233 20.35 28.67 11.71
CA TRP A 233 19.57 28.11 10.61
C TRP A 233 19.45 26.58 10.68
N PHE A 234 20.52 25.91 11.10
CA PHE A 234 20.55 24.44 11.21
C PHE A 234 19.70 23.98 12.39
N THR A 235 19.74 24.70 13.52
CA THR A 235 18.87 24.41 14.66
C THR A 235 17.38 24.57 14.30
N GLU A 236 17.00 25.62 13.57
CA GLU A 236 15.63 25.79 13.08
C GLU A 236 15.22 24.70 12.08
N PHE A 237 16.15 24.26 11.22
CA PHE A 237 15.94 23.13 10.33
C PHE A 237 15.65 21.85 11.12
N LEU A 238 16.47 21.52 12.12
CA LEU A 238 16.27 20.34 12.97
C LEU A 238 14.92 20.37 13.70
N GLN A 239 14.52 21.51 14.26
CA GLN A 239 13.22 21.69 14.90
C GLN A 239 12.05 21.50 13.91
N SER A 240 12.19 22.01 12.69
CA SER A 240 11.18 21.85 11.64
C SER A 240 11.04 20.39 11.22
N MET A 241 12.15 19.66 11.15
CA MET A 241 12.19 18.23 10.87
C MET A 241 11.55 17.42 11.99
N GLU A 242 11.82 17.73 13.26
CA GLU A 242 11.16 17.12 14.42
C GLU A 242 9.64 17.28 14.36
N ALA A 243 9.16 18.51 14.14
CA ALA A 243 7.73 18.78 14.05
C ALA A 243 7.07 18.02 12.90
N LYS A 244 7.79 17.85 11.77
CA LYS A 244 7.30 17.10 10.62
C LYS A 244 7.27 15.60 10.88
N HIS A 245 8.38 15.01 11.33
CA HIS A 245 8.47 13.57 11.60
C HIS A 245 7.57 13.12 12.76
N ALA A 246 7.23 14.01 13.70
CA ALA A 246 6.21 13.74 14.71
C ALA A 246 4.82 13.45 14.10
N LYS A 247 4.54 13.99 12.90
CA LYS A 247 3.31 13.72 12.16
C LYS A 247 3.49 12.58 11.17
N THR A 248 4.57 12.62 10.38
CA THR A 248 4.85 11.68 9.30
C THR A 248 6.25 11.10 9.46
N PRO A 249 6.42 10.03 10.25
CA PRO A 249 7.72 9.47 10.59
C PRO A 249 8.57 9.08 9.37
N GLY A 250 7.91 8.63 8.29
CA GLY A 250 8.56 8.13 7.08
C GLY A 250 8.68 9.15 5.95
N ALA A 251 8.43 10.44 6.17
CA ALA A 251 8.60 11.46 5.13
C ALA A 251 10.08 11.80 4.94
N VAL A 252 10.68 11.39 3.82
CA VAL A 252 12.15 11.45 3.60
C VAL A 252 12.60 12.64 2.74
N ASP A 253 11.71 13.40 2.08
CA ASP A 253 12.15 14.38 1.08
C ASP A 253 11.34 15.68 1.11
N ASP A 254 11.43 16.43 2.22
CA ASP A 254 10.88 17.78 2.22
C ASP A 254 11.84 18.78 1.56
N LEU A 255 11.83 18.78 0.23
CA LEU A 255 12.59 19.75 -0.56
C LEU A 255 12.31 21.20 -0.13
N LEU A 256 11.12 21.52 0.39
CA LEU A 256 10.82 22.87 0.87
C LEU A 256 11.54 23.19 2.17
N LEU A 257 11.61 22.26 3.13
CA LEU A 257 12.40 22.46 4.36
C LEU A 257 13.90 22.55 4.05
N ILE A 258 14.39 21.72 3.14
CA ILE A 258 15.78 21.74 2.70
C ILE A 258 16.07 23.08 2.02
N LEU A 259 15.24 23.52 1.07
CA LEU A 259 15.42 24.81 0.38
C LEU A 259 15.32 26.00 1.34
N LYS A 260 14.42 25.96 2.32
CA LYS A 260 14.34 27.00 3.36
C LYS A 260 15.61 27.06 4.22
N ALA A 261 16.23 25.92 4.50
CA ALA A 261 17.49 25.87 5.24
C ALA A 261 18.67 26.34 4.38
N VAL A 262 18.74 25.91 3.12
CA VAL A 262 19.86 26.23 2.21
C VAL A 262 19.79 27.69 1.73
N LYS A 263 18.63 28.12 1.21
CA LYS A 263 18.40 29.43 0.57
C LYS A 263 17.67 30.43 1.49
N GLY A 264 17.54 30.13 2.78
CA GLY A 264 16.91 31.02 3.74
C GLY A 264 17.72 32.30 3.94
N GLN A 265 17.04 33.40 4.23
CA GLN A 265 17.68 34.70 4.50
C GLN A 265 18.77 34.57 5.59
N LYS A 266 18.52 33.77 6.63
CA LYS A 266 19.43 33.54 7.76
C LYS A 266 20.71 32.78 7.42
N SER A 267 20.71 31.90 6.39
CA SER A 267 21.93 31.26 5.89
C SER A 267 22.65 32.17 4.88
N ALA A 268 21.90 32.95 4.10
CA ALA A 268 22.42 33.85 3.07
C ALA A 268 23.15 35.09 3.64
N ASP A 269 22.70 35.61 4.78
CA ASP A 269 23.25 36.82 5.41
C ASP A 269 24.66 36.61 6.00
N CYS A 270 25.15 35.37 6.05
CA CYS A 270 26.50 35.03 6.50
C CYS A 270 27.20 34.15 5.47
N SER A 271 28.29 34.64 4.87
CA SER A 271 29.08 33.90 3.87
C SER A 271 29.48 32.49 4.33
N ASN A 272 29.76 32.36 5.62
CA ASN A 272 30.10 31.07 6.21
C ASN A 272 28.90 30.13 6.36
N CYS A 273 27.73 30.64 6.76
CA CYS A 273 26.51 29.83 6.83
C CYS A 273 26.05 29.41 5.44
N ASN A 274 26.22 30.27 4.43
CA ASN A 274 25.88 30.00 3.05
C ASN A 274 26.72 28.81 2.51
N SER A 275 28.04 28.85 2.70
CA SER A 275 28.91 27.74 2.27
C SER A 275 28.60 26.42 3.00
N VAL A 276 28.33 26.46 4.31
CA VAL A 276 28.00 25.24 5.06
C VAL A 276 26.63 24.67 4.69
N SER A 277 25.66 25.54 4.34
CA SER A 277 24.32 25.07 3.99
C SER A 277 24.31 24.27 2.69
N GLU A 278 25.27 24.50 1.78
CA GLU A 278 25.45 23.68 0.57
C GLU A 278 25.77 22.20 0.86
N ASN A 279 26.33 21.89 2.05
CA ASN A 279 26.60 20.51 2.47
C ASN A 279 25.36 19.79 3.01
N LEU A 280 24.25 20.50 3.26
CA LEU A 280 23.04 19.93 3.86
C LEU A 280 22.45 18.77 3.04
N PRO A 281 22.30 18.85 1.72
CA PRO A 281 21.76 17.73 0.94
C PRO A 281 22.64 16.47 1.01
N ILE A 282 23.97 16.64 1.06
CA ILE A 282 24.93 15.52 1.17
C ILE A 282 24.80 14.86 2.55
N PHE A 283 24.73 15.66 3.60
CA PHE A 283 24.50 15.14 4.95
C PHE A 283 23.18 14.37 5.07
N LEU A 284 22.12 14.89 4.45
CA LEU A 284 20.82 14.24 4.47
C LEU A 284 20.85 12.88 3.75
N SER A 285 21.46 12.83 2.57
CA SER A 285 21.50 11.61 1.74
C SER A 285 22.48 10.55 2.28
N GLU A 286 23.67 10.95 2.76
CA GLU A 286 24.70 10.00 3.18
C GLU A 286 24.50 9.47 4.59
N TRP A 287 23.89 10.25 5.48
CA TRP A 287 23.79 9.88 6.89
C TRP A 287 22.37 9.86 7.42
N TRP A 288 21.64 10.97 7.26
CA TRP A 288 20.39 11.18 7.95
C TRP A 288 19.29 10.21 7.52
N TRP A 289 18.98 10.16 6.22
CA TRP A 289 17.94 9.28 5.68
C TRP A 289 18.26 7.80 5.82
N PRO A 290 19.50 7.34 5.55
CA PRO A 290 19.91 5.97 5.84
C PRO A 290 19.72 5.59 7.31
N THR A 291 20.08 6.49 8.24
CA THR A 291 19.97 6.23 9.69
C THR A 291 18.51 6.12 10.13
N ILE A 292 17.64 7.03 9.65
CA ILE A 292 16.19 6.96 9.91
C ILE A 292 15.61 5.66 9.34
N LYS A 293 15.91 5.35 8.08
CA LYS A 293 15.39 4.13 7.41
C LYS A 293 15.86 2.86 8.12
N ALA A 294 17.14 2.79 8.50
CA ALA A 294 17.69 1.65 9.23
C ALA A 294 17.07 1.49 10.61
N SER A 295 16.78 2.59 11.30
CA SER A 295 16.20 2.56 12.65
C SER A 295 14.71 2.20 12.62
N ILE A 296 13.94 2.77 11.69
CA ILE A 296 12.55 2.35 11.43
C ILE A 296 12.51 0.87 11.02
N GLY A 297 13.48 0.40 10.22
CA GLY A 297 13.58 -0.99 9.78
C GLY A 297 13.69 -2.01 10.92
N LYS A 298 14.11 -1.58 12.12
CA LYS A 298 14.20 -2.41 13.34
C LYS A 298 12.89 -2.47 14.14
N VAL A 299 11.93 -1.60 13.85
CA VAL A 299 10.63 -1.58 14.54
C VAL A 299 9.77 -2.72 14.02
N SER A 300 9.29 -3.60 14.91
CA SER A 300 8.38 -4.67 14.55
C SER A 300 6.95 -4.15 14.40
N LEU A 301 6.22 -4.72 13.44
CA LEU A 301 4.78 -4.60 13.34
C LEU A 301 4.17 -5.84 14.02
N ASP A 302 3.39 -5.63 15.07
CA ASP A 302 2.83 -6.72 15.89
C ASP A 302 1.32 -6.85 15.56
N LEU A 303 0.95 -7.84 14.75
CA LEU A 303 -0.42 -8.13 14.29
C LEU A 303 -1.05 -9.31 15.02
#